data_AF-A0AB34Y9A7-F1
#
_entry.id   AF-A0AB34Y9A7-F1
#
_cell.length_a   1.000
_cell.length_b   1.000
_cell.length_c   1.000
_cell.angle_alpha   90.00
_cell.angle_beta   90.00
_cell.angle_gamma   90.00
#
_symmetry.space_group_name_H-M   'P 1'
#
loop_
_entity.id
_entity.type
_entity.pdbx_description
1 polymer ?
#
loop_
_entity_poly.entity_id
_entity_poly.type
_entity_poly.pdbx_seq_one_letter_code
_entity_poly.pdbx_strand_id
1 'polypeptide(L)'
;MARLVRIYNTTYRKYLAYLPEPTDNGTYTVLLLEDDANINADYIWHLNRMAENVFTLEVPHLDAQLIQLGDNNPNIPNGSSCAWLVKRRSQSPMELIYDRDAETITTNTGSVSEYLSGIPNDPYAYFVGRSVDQWEIQDA
;
A
#
# COMPACT_ATOMS: atom_id res chain seq x y z
N MET A 1 -9.77 -13.21 -11.58
CA MET A 1 -8.61 -13.95 -11.05
C MET A 1 -7.65 -12.93 -10.45
N ALA A 2 -7.14 -13.19 -9.24
CA ALA A 2 -6.10 -12.36 -8.64
C ALA A 2 -4.78 -12.53 -9.41
N ARG A 3 -4.04 -11.45 -9.61
CA ARG A 3 -2.71 -11.48 -10.21
C ARG A 3 -1.66 -11.30 -9.12
N LEU A 4 -0.60 -12.11 -9.14
CA LEU A 4 0.54 -11.93 -8.25
C LEU A 4 1.41 -10.81 -8.81
N VAL A 5 1.70 -9.80 -7.98
CA VAL A 5 2.44 -8.62 -8.42
C VAL A 5 3.43 -8.15 -7.36
N ARG A 6 4.48 -7.47 -7.81
CA ARG A 6 5.30 -6.55 -7.02
C ARG A 6 4.90 -5.12 -7.37
N ILE A 7 4.87 -4.23 -6.39
CA ILE A 7 4.53 -2.81 -6.60
C ILE A 7 5.79 -2.01 -6.33
N TYR A 8 6.36 -1.44 -7.38
CA TYR A 8 7.64 -0.77 -7.34
C TYR A 8 7.44 0.75 -7.41
N ASN A 9 7.90 1.45 -6.38
CA ASN A 9 8.00 2.90 -6.37
C ASN A 9 9.29 3.30 -7.10
N THR A 10 9.17 3.84 -8.32
CA THR A 10 10.32 4.23 -9.14
C THR A 10 10.98 5.52 -8.63
N THR A 11 10.21 6.39 -7.96
CA THR A 11 10.70 7.63 -7.34
C THR A 11 11.75 7.36 -6.27
N TYR A 12 11.45 6.47 -5.33
CA TYR A 12 12.33 6.08 -4.23
C TYR A 12 13.12 4.80 -4.49
N ARG A 13 12.87 4.12 -5.61
CA ARG A 13 13.49 2.84 -5.99
C ARG A 13 13.28 1.74 -4.96
N LYS A 14 12.06 1.63 -4.44
CA LYS A 14 11.68 0.71 -3.37
C LYS A 14 10.42 -0.05 -3.72
N TYR A 15 10.23 -1.22 -3.15
CA TYR A 15 9.00 -1.99 -3.28
C TYR A 15 8.05 -1.71 -2.12
N LEU A 16 6.75 -1.69 -2.41
CA LEU A 16 5.72 -1.84 -1.40
C LEU A 16 5.81 -3.26 -0.84
N ALA A 17 6.11 -3.35 0.44
CA ALA A 17 6.33 -4.60 1.16
C ALA A 17 5.44 -4.65 2.41
N TYR A 18 5.29 -5.83 2.98
CA TYR A 18 4.62 -6.00 4.26
C TYR A 18 5.40 -6.94 5.18
N LEU A 19 5.25 -6.74 6.49
CA LEU A 19 5.74 -7.67 7.48
C LEU A 19 4.66 -8.73 7.76
N PRO A 20 4.96 -10.03 7.67
CA PRO A 20 3.98 -11.10 7.89
C PRO A 20 3.65 -11.29 9.38
N GLU A 21 4.43 -10.71 10.27
CA GLU A 21 4.16 -10.67 11.70
C GLU A 21 3.21 -9.49 12.03
N PRO A 22 2.08 -9.74 12.70
CA PRO A 22 1.15 -8.67 13.07
C PRO A 22 1.71 -7.82 14.21
N THR A 23 1.29 -6.56 14.26
CA THR A 23 1.46 -5.68 15.42
C THR A 23 0.57 -6.14 16.58
N ASP A 24 0.80 -5.58 17.77
CA ASP A 24 -0.04 -5.81 18.96
C ASP A 24 -1.54 -5.50 18.73
N ASN A 25 -1.84 -4.64 17.75
CA ASN A 25 -3.20 -4.25 17.40
C ASN A 25 -3.84 -5.15 16.33
N GLY A 26 -3.16 -6.23 15.91
CA GLY A 26 -3.67 -7.17 14.91
C GLY A 26 -3.68 -6.65 13.47
N THR A 27 -2.97 -5.54 13.20
CA THR A 27 -2.66 -5.04 11.85
C THR A 27 -1.29 -5.54 11.42
N TYR A 28 -1.00 -5.54 10.11
CA TYR A 28 0.33 -5.84 9.59
C TYR A 28 0.93 -4.61 8.94
N THR A 29 2.19 -4.37 9.22
CA THR A 29 2.91 -3.18 8.79
C THR A 29 3.17 -3.22 7.29
N VAL A 30 2.90 -2.10 6.60
CA VAL A 30 3.24 -1.89 5.18
C VAL A 30 4.35 -0.87 5.07
N LEU A 31 5.39 -1.20 4.30
CA LEU A 31 6.64 -0.47 4.21
C LEU A 31 7.05 -0.23 2.74
N LEU A 32 7.98 0.69 2.55
CA LEU A 32 8.78 0.84 1.34
C LEU A 32 10.21 0.40 1.62
N LEU A 33 10.61 -0.68 0.96
CA LEU A 33 11.88 -1.36 1.20
C LEU A 33 12.65 -1.57 -0.10
N GLU A 34 13.97 -1.61 0.01
CA GLU A 34 14.84 -2.10 -1.06
C GLU A 34 14.64 -3.61 -1.25
N ASP A 35 14.92 -4.15 -2.45
CA ASP A 35 14.68 -5.57 -2.78
C ASP A 35 15.44 -6.55 -1.86
N ASP A 36 16.58 -6.11 -1.35
CA ASP A 36 17.51 -6.87 -0.52
C ASP A 36 17.47 -6.48 0.95
N ALA A 37 16.41 -5.78 1.39
CA ALA A 37 16.25 -5.43 2.79
C ALA A 37 16.29 -6.70 3.67
N ASN A 38 17.29 -6.78 4.55
CA ASN A 38 17.50 -7.92 5.45
C ASN A 38 16.56 -7.88 6.66
N ILE A 39 15.26 -7.77 6.37
CA ILE A 39 14.17 -7.86 7.32
C ILE A 39 13.17 -8.88 6.78
N ASN A 40 12.45 -9.56 7.66
CA ASN A 40 11.49 -10.60 7.28
C ASN A 40 10.24 -9.98 6.64
N ALA A 41 10.37 -9.40 5.46
CA ALA A 41 9.30 -8.80 4.67
C ALA A 41 8.97 -9.65 3.46
N ASP A 42 7.73 -9.55 2.98
CA ASP A 42 7.30 -10.10 1.71
C ASP A 42 6.86 -8.95 0.79
N TYR A 43 7.00 -9.18 -0.51
CA TYR A 43 6.84 -8.20 -1.58
C TYR A 43 5.76 -8.61 -2.58
N ILE A 44 5.20 -9.82 -2.44
CA ILE A 44 4.21 -10.36 -3.35
C ILE A 44 2.80 -10.03 -2.85
N TRP A 45 2.06 -9.31 -3.68
CA TRP A 45 0.67 -8.93 -3.44
C TRP A 45 -0.28 -9.67 -4.37
N HIS A 46 -1.46 -10.02 -3.88
CA HIS A 46 -2.57 -10.40 -4.73
C HIS A 46 -3.33 -9.14 -5.15
N LEU A 47 -3.20 -8.77 -6.42
CA LEU A 47 -3.96 -7.70 -7.04
C LEU A 47 -5.28 -8.26 -7.57
N ASN A 48 -6.39 -7.81 -6.99
CA ASN A 48 -7.72 -8.14 -7.45
C ASN A 48 -8.31 -6.99 -8.25
N ARG A 49 -8.55 -7.20 -9.55
CA ARG A 49 -9.17 -6.20 -10.40
C ARG A 49 -10.66 -6.09 -10.08
N MET A 50 -11.13 -4.88 -9.80
CA MET A 50 -12.54 -4.57 -9.50
C MET A 50 -13.24 -3.98 -10.73
N ALA A 51 -12.56 -3.08 -11.46
CA ALA A 51 -13.05 -2.46 -12.67
C ALA A 51 -11.89 -2.11 -13.63
N GLU A 52 -12.12 -1.25 -14.63
CA GLU A 52 -11.03 -0.65 -15.40
C GLU A 52 -10.19 0.24 -14.49
N ASN A 53 -8.89 -0.02 -14.42
CA ASN A 53 -7.90 0.67 -13.59
C ASN A 53 -8.12 0.64 -12.07
N VAL A 54 -9.25 0.10 -11.59
CA VAL A 54 -9.56 -0.07 -10.15
C VAL A 54 -9.20 -1.47 -9.66
N PHE A 55 -8.48 -1.54 -8.53
CA PHE A 55 -8.05 -2.79 -7.91
C PHE A 55 -8.02 -2.71 -6.38
N THR A 56 -7.94 -3.88 -5.73
CA THR A 56 -7.60 -4.01 -4.31
C THR A 56 -6.32 -4.84 -4.16
N LEU A 57 -5.63 -4.67 -3.03
CA LEU A 57 -4.44 -5.43 -2.69
C LEU A 57 -4.68 -6.30 -1.46
N GLU A 58 -4.31 -7.57 -1.57
CA GLU A 58 -4.57 -8.57 -0.55
C GLU A 58 -3.37 -9.50 -0.34
N VAL A 59 -3.35 -10.13 0.83
CA VAL A 59 -2.41 -11.18 1.20
C VAL A 59 -3.20 -12.38 1.74
N PRO A 60 -3.56 -13.36 0.89
CA PRO A 60 -4.47 -14.44 1.28
C PRO A 60 -3.94 -15.35 2.39
N HIS A 61 -2.64 -15.61 2.43
CA HIS A 61 -2.06 -16.46 3.48
C HIS A 61 -2.15 -15.80 4.87
N LEU A 62 -2.23 -14.48 4.93
CA LEU A 62 -2.50 -13.72 6.15
C LEU A 62 -4.01 -13.48 6.37
N ASP A 63 -4.89 -13.90 5.46
CA ASP A 63 -6.30 -13.47 5.43
C ASP A 63 -6.44 -11.95 5.59
N ALA A 64 -5.56 -11.18 4.94
CA ALA A 64 -5.43 -9.75 5.12
C ALA A 64 -5.62 -8.97 3.81
N GLN A 65 -5.99 -7.70 3.93
CA GLN A 65 -6.18 -6.76 2.82
C GLN A 65 -5.71 -5.37 3.18
N LEU A 66 -5.31 -4.61 2.16
CA LEU A 66 -4.81 -3.25 2.31
C LEU A 66 -5.94 -2.31 2.70
N ILE A 67 -5.65 -1.48 3.69
CA ILE A 67 -6.51 -0.41 4.17
C ILE A 67 -5.66 0.85 4.39
N GLN A 68 -6.36 1.96 4.51
CA GLN A 68 -5.83 3.21 5.00
C GLN A 68 -6.29 3.40 6.45
N LEU A 69 -5.35 3.60 7.37
CA LEU A 69 -5.67 4.01 8.73
C LEU A 69 -5.20 5.44 8.94
N GLY A 70 -6.15 6.33 9.23
CA GLY A 70 -5.87 7.71 9.61
C GLY A 70 -5.18 7.75 10.97
N ASP A 71 -4.09 8.52 11.07
CA ASP A 71 -3.16 8.33 12.17
C ASP A 71 -3.54 9.05 13.47
N ASN A 72 -3.51 8.26 14.55
CA ASN A 72 -3.26 8.73 15.91
C ASN A 72 -1.74 8.73 16.23
N ASN A 73 -0.84 8.53 15.25
CA ASN A 73 0.61 8.60 15.46
C ASN A 73 1.08 10.07 15.47
N PRO A 74 1.60 10.57 16.61
CA PRO A 74 2.02 11.96 16.75
C PRO A 74 3.26 12.33 15.91
N ASN A 75 3.94 11.36 15.30
CA ASN A 75 5.14 11.59 14.49
C ASN A 75 4.86 11.78 12.99
N ILE A 76 3.60 11.71 12.57
CA ILE A 76 3.22 11.85 11.16
C ILE A 76 2.81 13.30 10.87
N PRO A 77 3.23 13.87 9.73
CA PRO A 77 2.76 15.19 9.31
C PRO A 77 1.23 15.22 9.23
N ASN A 78 0.60 16.20 9.88
CA ASN A 78 -0.86 16.41 9.86
C ASN A 78 -1.43 16.21 8.44
N GLY A 79 -2.39 15.29 8.29
CA GLY A 79 -3.09 15.03 7.02
C GLY A 79 -2.52 13.90 6.16
N SER A 80 -1.69 13.01 6.75
CA SER A 80 -1.27 11.75 6.11
C SER A 80 -1.85 10.55 6.86
N SER A 81 -2.15 9.47 6.14
CA SER A 81 -2.60 8.21 6.72
C SER A 81 -1.64 7.10 6.36
N CYS A 82 -1.33 6.18 7.27
CA CYS A 82 -0.49 5.04 6.93
C CYS A 82 -1.26 3.97 6.15
N ALA A 83 -0.56 3.30 5.25
CA ALA A 83 -0.99 2.05 4.66
C ALA A 83 -0.81 0.91 5.67
N TRP A 84 -1.84 0.08 5.83
CA TRP A 84 -1.80 -1.08 6.70
C TRP A 84 -2.50 -2.26 6.06
N LEU A 85 -2.12 -3.46 6.46
CA LEU A 85 -2.90 -4.66 6.21
C LEU A 85 -3.76 -4.96 7.45
N VAL A 86 -5.01 -5.35 7.24
CA VAL A 86 -5.89 -5.85 8.31
C VAL A 86 -6.57 -7.14 7.87
N LYS A 87 -6.94 -7.98 8.83
CA LYS A 87 -7.78 -9.15 8.56
C LYS A 87 -9.04 -8.77 7.78
N ARG A 88 -9.40 -9.53 6.73
CA ARG A 88 -10.54 -9.24 5.84
C ARG A 88 -11.87 -9.04 6.53
N ARG A 89 -12.07 -9.67 7.70
CA ARG A 89 -13.32 -9.58 8.48
C ARG A 89 -13.43 -8.30 9.29
N SER A 90 -12.34 -7.55 9.46
CA SER A 90 -12.30 -6.38 10.33
C SER A 90 -12.78 -5.12 9.63
N GLN A 91 -12.54 -4.96 8.33
CA GLN A 91 -12.88 -3.78 7.53
C GLN A 91 -13.14 -4.16 6.07
N SER A 92 -13.64 -3.23 5.26
CA SER A 92 -13.69 -3.41 3.79
C SER A 92 -12.32 -3.14 3.17
N PRO A 93 -11.95 -3.77 2.04
CA PRO A 93 -10.71 -3.47 1.35
C PRO A 93 -10.77 -2.05 0.78
N MET A 94 -9.61 -1.41 0.73
CA MET A 94 -9.48 -0.15 0.03
C MET A 94 -9.36 -0.38 -1.48
N GLU A 95 -10.19 0.30 -2.23
CA GLU A 95 -10.08 0.38 -3.68
C GLU A 95 -9.04 1.43 -4.07
N LEU A 96 -8.20 1.05 -5.03
CA LEU A 96 -7.13 1.87 -5.59
C LEU A 96 -7.31 2.02 -7.09
N ILE A 97 -6.95 3.18 -7.63
CA ILE A 97 -6.89 3.48 -9.06
C ILE A 97 -5.43 3.56 -9.47
N TYR A 98 -5.05 2.82 -10.51
CA TYR A 98 -3.76 3.00 -11.18
C TYR A 98 -3.92 3.84 -12.44
N ASP A 99 -3.36 5.05 -12.42
CA ASP A 99 -3.18 5.86 -13.63
C ASP A 99 -1.88 5.45 -14.30
N ARG A 100 -1.98 4.80 -15.48
CA ARG A 100 -0.82 4.31 -16.22
C ARG A 100 -0.03 5.43 -16.88
N ASP A 101 -0.67 6.52 -17.27
CA ASP A 101 0.02 7.61 -17.98
C ASP A 101 0.81 8.49 -16.99
N ALA A 102 0.25 8.69 -15.80
CA ALA A 102 0.93 9.39 -14.71
C ALA A 102 1.78 8.47 -13.82
N GLU A 103 1.66 7.16 -13.98
CA GLU A 103 2.26 6.14 -13.12
C GLU A 103 1.90 6.34 -11.63
N THR A 104 0.68 6.74 -11.32
CA THR A 104 0.26 7.01 -9.93
C THR A 104 -0.74 5.98 -9.42
N ILE A 105 -0.72 5.73 -8.11
CA ILE A 105 -1.73 4.93 -7.42
C ILE A 105 -2.48 5.85 -6.46
N THR A 106 -3.81 5.94 -6.61
CA THR A 106 -4.67 6.80 -5.78
C THR A 106 -5.81 6.03 -5.13
N THR A 107 -6.35 6.54 -4.03
CA THR A 107 -7.54 5.97 -3.39
C THR A 107 -8.79 6.25 -4.23
N ASN A 108 -9.64 5.22 -4.35
CA ASN A 108 -10.97 5.32 -4.96
C ASN A 108 -12.04 5.58 -3.88
N THR A 109 -11.81 6.54 -2.98
CA THR A 109 -12.69 6.77 -1.83
C THR A 109 -13.03 8.23 -1.62
N GLY A 110 -14.33 8.53 -1.49
CA GLY A 110 -14.81 9.83 -1.00
C GLY A 110 -14.71 10.99 -2.00
N SER A 111 -14.65 12.21 -1.46
CA SER A 111 -14.61 13.46 -2.23
C SER A 111 -13.20 13.94 -2.56
N VAL A 112 -12.16 13.34 -1.97
CA VAL A 112 -10.75 13.69 -2.18
C VAL A 112 -9.95 12.40 -2.30
N SER A 113 -9.38 12.13 -3.47
CA SER A 113 -8.42 11.04 -3.66
C SER A 113 -7.09 11.39 -3.02
N GLU A 114 -6.50 10.41 -2.35
CA GLU A 114 -5.15 10.48 -1.79
C GLU A 114 -4.20 9.58 -2.60
N TYR A 115 -2.93 9.94 -2.62
CA TYR A 115 -1.90 9.27 -3.39
C TYR A 115 -1.13 8.30 -2.49
N LEU A 116 -0.95 7.06 -2.96
CA LEU A 116 0.01 6.15 -2.34
C LEU A 116 1.42 6.75 -2.53
N SER A 117 2.14 6.92 -1.43
CA SER A 117 3.42 7.63 -1.41
C SER A 117 4.36 7.09 -0.34
N GLY A 118 5.65 7.29 -0.55
CA GLY A 118 6.66 7.27 0.50
C GLY A 118 6.92 8.65 1.08
N ILE A 119 7.54 8.70 2.27
CA ILE A 119 8.14 9.90 2.84
C ILE A 119 9.67 9.68 2.92
N PRO A 120 10.50 10.67 2.51
CA PRO A 120 11.95 10.51 2.61
C PRO A 120 12.43 10.20 4.03
N ASN A 121 13.33 9.23 4.17
CA ASN A 121 13.86 8.71 5.44
C ASN A 121 12.85 8.02 6.36
N ASP A 122 11.63 7.79 5.89
CA ASP A 122 10.63 7.01 6.60
C ASP A 122 10.34 5.71 5.84
N PRO A 123 10.44 4.52 6.48
CA PRO A 123 10.19 3.26 5.81
C PRO A 123 8.70 2.95 5.61
N TYR A 124 7.75 3.68 6.18
CA TYR A 124 6.32 3.39 6.00
C TYR A 124 5.79 3.84 4.63
N ALA A 125 4.73 3.17 4.18
CA ALA A 125 3.94 3.62 3.04
C ALA A 125 2.73 4.42 3.53
N TYR A 126 2.36 5.48 2.80
CA TYR A 126 1.36 6.44 3.19
C TYR A 126 0.35 6.71 2.09
N PHE A 127 -0.81 7.22 2.49
CA PHE A 127 -1.76 7.94 1.66
C PHE A 127 -1.71 9.41 2.04
N VAL A 128 -1.43 10.25 1.05
CA VAL A 128 -1.24 11.70 1.23
C VAL A 128 -2.07 12.49 0.23
N GLY A 129 -2.57 13.65 0.62
CA GLY A 129 -3.37 14.51 -0.27
C GLY A 129 -2.59 15.12 -1.45
N ARG A 130 -1.27 15.04 -1.44
CA ARG A 130 -0.39 15.48 -2.53
C ARG A 130 0.88 14.62 -2.57
N SER A 131 1.03 13.81 -3.60
CA SER A 131 2.30 13.22 -3.99
C SER A 131 2.27 12.92 -5.49
N VAL A 132 3.44 12.88 -6.11
CA VAL A 132 3.62 12.43 -7.50
C VAL A 132 4.66 11.32 -7.56
N ASP A 133 4.67 10.47 -6.52
CA ASP A 133 5.40 9.21 -6.57
C ASP A 133 4.94 8.40 -7.78
N GLN A 134 5.92 7.92 -8.53
CA GLN A 134 5.72 7.07 -9.69
C GLN A 134 5.81 5.60 -9.29
N TRP A 135 4.91 4.80 -9.84
CA TRP A 135 4.67 3.42 -9.48
C TRP A 135 4.55 2.53 -10.71
N GLU A 136 5.22 1.39 -10.64
CA GLU A 136 5.10 0.28 -11.58
C GLU A 136 4.45 -0.92 -10.88
N ILE A 137 3.50 -1.55 -11.56
CA ILE A 137 2.92 -2.83 -11.12
C ILE A 137 3.54 -3.93 -11.99
N GLN A 138 4.44 -4.71 -11.41
CA GLN A 138 5.23 -5.75 -12.06
C GLN A 138 4.62 -7.12 -11.77
N ASP A 139 4.54 -8.00 -12.77
CA ASP A 139 4.11 -9.38 -12.55
C ASP A 139 5.19 -10.13 -11.75
N ALA A 140 4.77 -10.95 -10.78
CA ALA A 140 5.64 -11.74 -9.91
C ALA A 140 5.86 -13.18 -10.41
#